data_AF-U5E488-F1
#
_entry.id   AF-U5E488-F1
#
_cell.length_a   1.000
_cell.length_b   1.000
_cell.length_c   1.000
_cell.angle_alpha   90.00
_cell.angle_beta   90.00
_cell.angle_gamma   90.00
#
_symmetry.space_group_name_H-M   'P 1'
#
loop_
_entity.id
_entity.type
_entity.pdbx_description
1 polymer ?
#
loop_
_entity_poly.entity_id
_entity_poly.type
_entity_poly.pdbx_seq_one_letter_code
_entity_poly.pdbx_strand_id
1 'polypeptide(L)'
;MSTAITYDVHANRVGRWWEITVPDVYGDDPCGQAKHLTDVGYEARTIIAAKLDVPLSRVETRLIVDDFGDARDVSGRVRHISELRSKIERLTEELNDEQRSLVRELRRESVPDVDVATLLNVARQRIGQLAK
;
A
#
# COMPACT_ATOMS: atom_id res chain seq x y z
N MET A 1 10.07 17.61 23.23
CA MET A 1 8.86 17.56 22.39
C MET A 1 8.12 16.28 22.75
N SER A 2 6.84 16.37 23.10
CA SER A 2 6.05 15.17 23.45
C SER A 2 5.77 14.36 22.19
N THR A 3 6.00 13.04 22.23
CA THR A 3 5.69 12.11 21.13
C THR A 3 4.19 12.07 20.86
N ALA A 4 3.79 12.02 19.59
CA ALA A 4 2.40 11.81 19.22
C ALA A 4 1.94 10.40 19.57
N ILE A 5 0.67 10.25 19.93
CA ILE A 5 0.04 8.96 20.22
C ILE A 5 -0.79 8.58 19.00
N THR A 6 -0.62 7.35 18.52
CA THR A 6 -1.41 6.80 17.41
C THR A 6 -2.63 6.07 17.95
N TYR A 7 -3.80 6.43 17.45
CA TYR A 7 -5.08 5.80 17.80
C TYR A 7 -5.63 4.96 16.65
N ASP A 8 -6.27 3.84 16.98
CA ASP A 8 -6.99 3.03 16.01
C ASP A 8 -8.35 3.64 15.72
N VAL A 9 -8.58 3.91 14.43
CA VAL A 9 -9.79 4.55 13.93
C VAL A 9 -10.50 3.55 13.03
N HIS A 10 -11.66 3.09 13.48
CA HIS A 10 -12.52 2.20 12.73
C HIS A 10 -13.42 3.01 11.79
N ALA A 11 -13.49 2.59 10.54
CA ALA A 11 -14.37 3.16 9.53
C ALA A 11 -15.32 2.09 9.01
N ASN A 12 -16.60 2.23 9.37
CA ASN A 12 -17.67 1.36 8.91
C ASN A 12 -18.51 2.07 7.84
N ARG A 13 -18.97 1.33 6.82
CA ARG A 13 -19.74 1.90 5.72
C ARG A 13 -21.24 1.88 6.03
N VAL A 14 -21.82 3.06 6.28
CA VAL A 14 -23.26 3.23 6.54
C VAL A 14 -23.89 4.10 5.46
N GLY A 15 -24.60 3.44 4.54
CA GLY A 15 -25.17 4.07 3.36
C GLY A 15 -24.11 4.80 2.51
N ARG A 16 -24.17 6.13 2.50
CA ARG A 16 -23.24 6.99 1.75
C ARG A 16 -22.10 7.56 2.59
N TRP A 17 -22.02 7.21 3.87
CA TRP A 17 -21.07 7.76 4.82
C TRP A 17 -20.17 6.68 5.40
N TRP A 18 -18.99 7.10 5.83
CA TRP A 18 -18.10 6.34 6.69
C TRP A 18 -18.36 6.80 8.11
N GLU A 19 -18.95 5.94 8.94
CA GLU A 19 -19.03 6.16 10.38
C GLU A 19 -17.67 5.88 11.00
N ILE A 20 -17.27 6.75 11.93
CA ILE A 20 -15.96 6.74 12.57
C ILE A 20 -16.15 6.32 14.02
N THR A 21 -15.45 5.26 14.43
CA THR A 21 -15.38 4.81 15.83
C THR A 21 -13.93 4.80 16.30
N VAL A 22 -13.69 5.26 17.53
CA VAL A 22 -12.37 5.28 18.14
C VAL A 22 -12.47 4.64 19.53
N PRO A 23 -12.32 3.31 19.63
CA PRO A 23 -12.56 2.55 20.86
C PRO A 23 -11.82 3.08 22.08
N ASP A 24 -10.55 3.44 21.90
CA ASP A 24 -9.68 3.92 22.98
C ASP A 24 -10.10 5.29 23.58
N VAL A 25 -10.97 6.04 22.90
CA VAL A 25 -11.35 7.41 23.29
C VAL A 25 -12.84 7.56 23.53
N TYR A 26 -13.67 6.88 22.73
CA TYR A 26 -15.13 6.99 22.73
C TYR A 26 -15.85 5.67 23.04
N GLY A 27 -15.12 4.56 23.22
CA GLY A 27 -15.71 3.24 23.24
C GLY A 27 -16.24 2.85 21.85
N ASP A 28 -17.22 1.94 21.82
CA ASP A 28 -17.75 1.39 20.57
C ASP A 28 -18.76 2.32 19.87
N ASP A 29 -19.11 3.45 20.49
CA ASP A 29 -20.06 4.41 19.92
C ASP A 29 -19.42 5.23 18.78
N PRO A 30 -20.12 5.43 17.64
CA PRO A 30 -19.65 6.31 16.58
C PRO A 30 -19.44 7.74 17.09
N CYS A 31 -18.26 8.28 16.85
CA CYS A 31 -17.88 9.63 17.30
C CYS A 31 -17.87 10.66 16.16
N GLY A 32 -18.00 10.23 14.91
CA GLY A 32 -18.00 11.11 13.74
C GLY A 32 -18.41 10.40 12.46
N GLN A 33 -18.45 11.15 11.36
CA GLN A 33 -18.72 10.59 10.03
C GLN A 33 -18.02 11.40 8.93
N ALA A 34 -17.65 10.73 7.85
CA ALA A 34 -17.02 11.33 6.68
C ALA A 34 -17.63 10.81 5.38
N LYS A 35 -17.63 11.65 4.33
CA LYS A 35 -18.12 11.23 3.01
C LYS A 35 -17.10 10.35 2.27
N HIS A 36 -15.82 10.63 2.46
CA HIS A 36 -14.71 9.92 1.82
C HIS A 36 -13.73 9.37 2.87
N LEU A 37 -13.13 8.21 2.58
CA LEU A 37 -12.10 7.61 3.46
C LEU A 37 -10.88 8.52 3.64
N THR A 38 -10.60 9.39 2.66
CA THR A 38 -9.52 10.38 2.74
C THR A 38 -9.70 11.36 3.89
N ASP A 39 -10.94 11.60 4.32
CA ASP A 39 -11.27 12.61 5.31
C ASP A 39 -11.32 12.00 6.72
N VAL A 40 -11.56 10.69 6.84
CA VAL A 40 -11.71 9.97 8.12
C VAL A 40 -10.55 10.22 9.07
N GLY A 41 -9.31 10.16 8.58
CA GLY A 41 -8.13 10.36 9.43
C GLY A 41 -8.08 11.76 10.04
N TYR A 42 -8.35 12.81 9.25
CA TYR A 42 -8.34 14.18 9.76
C TYR A 42 -9.51 14.47 10.72
N GLU A 43 -10.71 13.98 10.37
CA GLU A 43 -11.89 14.11 11.23
C GLU A 43 -11.68 13.41 12.59
N ALA A 44 -11.18 12.18 12.57
CA ALA A 44 -10.87 11.43 13.79
C ALA A 44 -9.85 12.16 14.67
N ARG A 45 -8.75 12.67 14.08
CA ARG A 45 -7.75 13.44 14.83
C ARG A 45 -8.36 14.67 15.51
N THR A 46 -9.24 15.38 14.82
CA THR A 46 -9.90 16.59 15.34
C THR A 46 -10.80 16.26 16.50
N ILE A 47 -11.61 15.21 16.39
CA ILE A 47 -12.55 14.77 17.42
C ILE A 47 -11.79 14.26 18.66
N ILE A 48 -10.73 13.45 18.47
CA ILE A 48 -9.85 12.96 19.55
C ILE A 48 -9.14 14.12 20.26
N ALA A 49 -8.53 15.04 19.50
CA ALA A 49 -7.80 16.17 20.05
C ALA A 49 -8.70 17.06 20.91
N ALA A 50 -9.92 17.34 20.43
CA ALA A 50 -10.92 18.09 21.17
C ALA A 50 -11.36 17.39 22.46
N LYS A 51 -11.56 16.07 22.42
CA LYS A 51 -11.99 15.28 23.59
C LYS A 51 -10.93 15.18 24.68
N LEU A 52 -9.67 15.03 24.27
CA LEU A 52 -8.54 14.85 25.18
C LEU A 52 -7.89 16.16 25.61
N ASP A 53 -8.35 17.29 25.06
CA ASP A 53 -7.79 18.62 25.27
C ASP A 53 -6.28 18.67 24.96
N VAL A 54 -5.91 18.14 23.79
CA VAL A 54 -4.52 18.11 23.31
C VAL A 54 -4.43 18.75 21.93
N PRO A 55 -3.27 19.33 21.56
CA PRO A 55 -3.07 19.81 20.20
C PRO A 55 -3.13 18.66 19.18
N LEU A 56 -3.64 18.93 17.97
CA LEU A 56 -3.70 17.99 16.85
C LEU A 56 -2.36 17.30 16.55
N SER A 57 -1.23 17.99 16.79
CA SER A 57 0.11 17.46 16.61
C SER A 57 0.48 16.34 17.58
N ARG A 58 -0.32 16.08 18.62
CA ARG A 58 -0.15 14.95 19.55
C ARG A 58 -1.00 13.73 19.17
N VAL A 59 -1.82 13.83 18.14
CA VAL A 59 -2.74 12.77 17.71
C VAL A 59 -2.34 12.32 16.31
N GLU A 60 -1.97 11.05 16.19
CA GLU A 60 -1.86 10.33 14.92
C GLU A 60 -2.95 9.26 14.85
N THR A 61 -3.29 8.81 13.65
CA THR A 61 -4.37 7.83 13.45
C THR A 61 -3.95 6.70 12.53
N ARG A 62 -4.32 5.49 12.89
CA ARG A 62 -4.25 4.31 12.03
C ARG A 62 -5.67 3.91 11.63
N LEU A 63 -5.97 4.07 10.35
CA LEU A 63 -7.28 3.72 9.79
C LEU A 63 -7.42 2.19 9.67
N ILE A 64 -8.52 1.67 10.20
CA ILE A 64 -8.97 0.30 10.07
C ILE A 64 -10.34 0.36 9.39
N VAL A 65 -10.46 -0.27 8.22
CA VAL A 65 -11.75 -0.38 7.53
C VAL A 65 -12.40 -1.68 7.94
N ASP A 66 -13.61 -1.57 8.50
CA ASP A 66 -14.40 -2.71 8.94
C ASP A 66 -15.04 -3.43 7.76
N ASP A 67 -15.63 -4.60 8.03
CA ASP A 67 -16.41 -5.35 7.06
C ASP A 67 -17.73 -4.65 6.74
N PHE A 68 -18.11 -4.61 5.46
CA PHE A 68 -19.40 -4.05 5.04
C PHE A 68 -19.95 -4.77 3.81
N GLY A 69 -21.26 -5.07 3.84
CA GLY A 69 -21.90 -5.91 2.82
C GLY A 69 -21.19 -7.26 2.68
N ASP A 70 -20.73 -7.56 1.47
CA ASP A 70 -19.97 -8.77 1.16
C ASP A 70 -18.44 -8.57 1.26
N ALA A 71 -17.98 -7.34 1.51
CA ALA A 71 -16.57 -7.06 1.70
C ALA A 71 -16.14 -7.49 3.11
N ARG A 72 -15.32 -8.55 3.17
CA ARG A 72 -14.76 -9.13 4.40
C ARG A 72 -13.25 -8.99 4.44
N ASP A 73 -12.73 -8.79 5.64
CA ASP A 73 -11.31 -8.60 5.96
C ASP A 73 -10.66 -7.55 5.04
N VAL A 74 -11.30 -6.39 4.90
CA VAL A 74 -10.85 -5.35 3.96
C VAL A 74 -9.42 -4.92 4.28
N SER A 75 -9.16 -4.64 5.56
CA SER A 75 -7.84 -4.19 6.03
C SER A 75 -6.75 -5.25 5.84
N GLY A 76 -7.02 -6.53 6.14
CA GLY A 76 -6.07 -7.63 5.91
C GLY A 76 -5.80 -7.85 4.42
N ARG A 77 -6.83 -7.80 3.59
CA ARG A 77 -6.70 -7.95 2.13
C ARG A 77 -5.92 -6.80 1.49
N VAL A 78 -6.15 -5.56 1.91
CA VAL A 78 -5.36 -4.39 1.43
C VAL A 78 -3.88 -4.56 1.80
N ARG A 79 -3.58 -5.01 3.03
CA ARG A 79 -2.20 -5.31 3.45
C ARG A 79 -1.58 -6.38 2.57
N HIS A 80 -2.29 -7.49 2.35
CA HIS A 80 -1.82 -8.57 1.50
C HIS A 80 -1.58 -8.13 0.04
N ILE A 81 -2.45 -7.28 -0.52
CA ILE A 81 -2.24 -6.68 -1.85
C ILE A 81 -0.95 -5.85 -1.87
N SER A 82 -0.66 -5.09 -0.82
CA SER A 82 0.58 -4.31 -0.70
C SER A 82 1.83 -5.21 -0.64
N GLU A 83 1.76 -6.31 0.10
CA GLU A 83 2.82 -7.32 0.17
C GLU A 83 3.06 -7.98 -1.20
N LEU A 84 1.98 -8.34 -1.90
CA LEU A 84 2.06 -8.90 -3.25
C LEU A 84 2.68 -7.92 -4.24
N ARG A 85 2.31 -6.63 -4.18
CA ARG A 85 2.95 -5.58 -5.01
C ARG A 85 4.44 -5.49 -4.74
N SER A 86 4.85 -5.47 -3.47
CA SER A 86 6.25 -5.44 -3.06
C SER A 86 7.02 -6.69 -3.53
N LYS A 87 6.36 -7.85 -3.54
CA LYS A 87 6.95 -9.09 -4.06
C LYS A 87 7.10 -9.05 -5.58
N ILE A 88 6.09 -8.53 -6.30
CA ILE A 88 6.15 -8.35 -7.76
C ILE A 88 7.29 -7.41 -8.14
N GLU A 89 7.46 -6.31 -7.41
CA GLU A 89 8.54 -5.35 -7.63
C GLU A 89 9.92 -6.02 -7.51
N ARG A 90 10.18 -6.71 -6.38
CA ARG A 90 11.44 -7.44 -6.18
C ARG A 90 11.72 -8.50 -7.23
N LEU A 91 10.71 -9.31 -7.58
CA LEU A 91 10.85 -10.33 -8.63
C LEU A 91 11.08 -9.70 -10.02
N THR A 92 10.51 -8.53 -10.27
CA THR A 92 10.73 -7.79 -11.51
C THR A 92 12.15 -7.25 -11.59
N GLU A 93 12.69 -6.73 -10.48
CA GLU A 93 14.08 -6.29 -10.38
C GLU A 93 15.03 -7.48 -10.61
N GLU A 94 14.84 -8.58 -9.87
CA GLU A 94 15.63 -9.81 -9.98
C GLU A 94 15.61 -10.37 -11.42
N LEU A 95 14.43 -10.45 -12.06
CA LEU A 95 14.30 -10.87 -13.45
C LEU A 95 15.11 -9.98 -14.39
N ASN A 96 15.02 -8.65 -14.22
CA ASN A 96 15.74 -7.72 -15.09
C ASN A 96 17.25 -7.85 -14.89
N ASP A 97 17.73 -8.02 -13.67
CA ASP A 97 19.16 -8.18 -13.38
C ASP A 97 19.71 -9.48 -13.95
N GLU A 98 18.99 -10.58 -13.79
CA GLU A 98 19.37 -11.88 -14.36
C GLU A 98 19.38 -11.83 -15.90
N GLN A 99 18.36 -11.22 -16.51
CA GLN A 99 18.32 -11.00 -17.95
C GLN A 99 19.51 -10.17 -18.44
N ARG A 100 19.87 -9.09 -17.74
CA ARG A 100 21.04 -8.26 -18.10
C ARG A 100 22.34 -9.05 -17.97
N SER A 101 22.51 -9.82 -16.90
CA SER A 101 23.71 -10.66 -16.71
C SER A 101 23.86 -11.65 -17.86
N LEU A 102 22.80 -12.41 -18.15
CA LEU A 102 22.83 -13.43 -19.20
C LEU A 102 23.03 -12.84 -20.59
N VAL A 103 22.40 -11.70 -20.92
CA VAL A 103 22.65 -11.00 -22.20
C VAL A 103 24.12 -10.62 -22.35
N ARG A 104 24.76 -10.10 -21.28
CA ARG A 104 26.18 -9.73 -21.29
C ARG A 104 27.08 -10.96 -21.42
N GLU A 105 26.76 -12.07 -20.77
CA GLU A 105 27.47 -13.35 -20.89
C GLU A 105 27.42 -13.89 -22.32
N LEU A 106 26.22 -14.04 -22.88
CA LEU A 106 26.05 -14.59 -24.23
C LEU A 106 26.69 -13.72 -25.31
N ARG A 107 26.66 -12.39 -25.17
CA ARG A 107 27.37 -11.49 -26.09
C ARG A 107 28.89 -11.61 -26.01
N ARG A 108 29.46 -11.88 -24.83
CA ARG A 108 30.90 -12.14 -24.69
C ARG A 108 31.31 -13.41 -25.46
N GLU A 109 30.43 -14.39 -25.53
CA GLU A 109 30.59 -15.60 -26.34
C GLU A 109 30.20 -15.41 -27.81
N SER A 110 30.00 -14.16 -28.26
CA SER A 110 29.60 -13.80 -29.64
C SER A 110 28.29 -14.44 -30.12
N VAL A 111 27.39 -14.81 -29.21
CA VAL A 111 26.06 -15.32 -29.55
C VAL A 111 25.25 -14.19 -30.22
N PRO A 112 24.63 -14.43 -31.39
CA PRO A 112 23.82 -13.43 -32.08
C PRO A 112 22.63 -12.95 -31.24
N ASP A 113 22.37 -11.64 -31.24
CA ASP A 113 21.22 -11.03 -30.52
C ASP A 113 19.85 -11.65 -30.89
N VAL A 114 19.71 -12.21 -32.09
CA VAL A 114 18.47 -12.90 -32.52
C VAL A 114 18.27 -14.22 -31.77
N ASP A 115 19.34 -14.93 -31.47
CA ASP A 115 19.31 -16.18 -30.72
C ASP A 115 19.11 -15.88 -29.23
N VAL A 116 19.79 -14.86 -28.71
CA VAL A 116 19.58 -14.38 -27.32
C VAL A 116 18.12 -13.94 -27.11
N ALA A 117 17.53 -13.23 -28.07
CA ALA A 117 16.11 -12.85 -28.04
C ALA A 117 15.18 -14.06 -28.02
N THR A 118 15.51 -15.10 -28.80
CA THR A 118 14.76 -16.36 -28.85
C THR A 118 14.86 -17.11 -27.52
N LEU A 119 16.06 -17.22 -26.93
CA LEU A 119 16.29 -17.88 -25.64
C LEU A 119 15.56 -17.19 -24.49
N LEU A 120 15.56 -15.86 -24.47
CA LEU A 120 14.89 -15.07 -23.43
C LEU A 120 13.40 -14.86 -23.68
N ASN A 121 12.88 -15.33 -24.82
CA ASN A 121 11.50 -15.09 -25.27
C ASN A 121 11.11 -13.60 -25.23
N VAL A 122 11.98 -12.74 -25.75
CA VAL A 122 11.76 -11.29 -25.84
C VAL A 122 11.94 -10.77 -27.26
N ALA A 123 11.38 -9.60 -27.55
CA ALA A 123 11.65 -8.92 -28.81
C ALA A 123 13.14 -8.56 -28.94
N ARG A 124 13.69 -8.68 -30.15
CA ARG A 124 15.10 -8.35 -30.44
C ARG A 124 15.52 -6.95 -29.97
N GLN A 125 14.63 -5.96 -30.07
CA GLN A 125 14.89 -4.59 -29.59
C GLN A 125 15.16 -4.52 -28.08
N ARG A 126 14.58 -5.43 -27.29
CA ARG A 126 14.77 -5.51 -25.84
C ARG A 126 16.20 -5.92 -25.49
N ILE A 127 16.87 -6.72 -26.31
CA ILE A 127 18.28 -7.09 -26.09
C ILE A 127 19.19 -5.86 -26.08
N GLY A 128 18.96 -4.92 -26.99
CA GLY A 128 19.70 -3.64 -27.01
C GLY A 128 19.43 -2.74 -25.81
N GLN A 129 18.30 -2.91 -25.11
CA GLN A 129 18.00 -2.20 -23.85
C GLN A 129 18.64 -2.90 -22.66
N LEU A 130 18.67 -4.23 -22.65
CA LEU A 130 19.26 -5.06 -21.58
C LEU A 130 20.78 -5.08 -21.60
N ALA A 131 21.40 -4.83 -22.76
CA ALA A 131 22.85 -4.80 -22.89
C ALA A 131 23.49 -3.44 -22.55
N LYS A 132 22.69 -2.42 -22.27
CA LYS A 132 23.17 -1.15 -21.71
C LYS A 132 23.49 -1.31 -20.22
#